data_AF-A0A3A4RC76-F1
#
_entry.id   AF-A0A3A4RC76-F1
#
_cell.length_a   1.000
_cell.length_b   1.000
_cell.length_c   1.000
_cell.angle_alpha   90.00
_cell.angle_beta   90.00
_cell.angle_gamma   90.00
#
_symmetry.space_group_name_H-M   'P 1'
#
loop_
_entity.id
_entity.type
_entity.pdbx_description
1 polymer ?
#
loop_
_entity_poly.entity_id
_entity_poly.type
_entity_poly.pdbx_seq_one_letter_code
_entity_poly.pdbx_strand_id
1 'polypeptide(L)'
;MALVDARKAKNPDSEAWAILTARWETVLGHAQGVLQRHAEGRAGFRWERLAAHHLVTIGRDVEPWSVVKTAIAMYLMQDQRPTRFASDAAFDHQLVRRVRGLTDTNAGAYWDHQEQRSKRVYRDIPPRVIQAMAQPLKAAFGAPGLTLAAKEREEIDKANEERRRLANALEGLA
;
A
#
# COMPACT_ATOMS: atom_id res chain seq x y z
N MET A 1 -4.37 5.48 -7.21
CA MET A 1 -5.20 4.27 -7.38
C MET A 1 -5.59 4.04 -8.83
N ALA A 2 -6.04 5.08 -9.54
CA ALA A 2 -6.45 4.96 -10.95
C ALA A 2 -5.49 4.19 -11.87
N LEU A 3 -4.17 4.36 -11.73
CA LEU A 3 -3.18 3.65 -12.55
C LEU A 3 -3.20 2.12 -12.34
N VAL A 4 -3.30 1.65 -11.09
CA VAL A 4 -3.36 0.22 -10.77
C VAL A 4 -4.66 -0.39 -11.28
N ASP A 5 -5.78 0.34 -11.12
CA ASP A 5 -7.08 -0.10 -11.64
C ASP A 5 -7.06 -0.16 -13.18
N ALA A 6 -6.46 0.83 -13.86
CA ALA A 6 -6.30 0.82 -15.31
C ALA A 6 -5.44 -0.37 -15.80
N ARG A 7 -4.36 -0.68 -15.07
CA ARG A 7 -3.49 -1.83 -15.38
C ARG A 7 -4.21 -3.17 -15.21
N LYS A 8 -5.01 -3.31 -14.15
CA LYS A 8 -5.88 -4.49 -13.94
C LYS A 8 -6.93 -4.59 -15.03
N ALA A 9 -7.58 -3.48 -15.39
CA ALA A 9 -8.57 -3.44 -16.48
C ALA A 9 -7.98 -3.78 -17.86
N LYS A 10 -6.71 -3.42 -18.11
CA LYS A 10 -5.96 -3.80 -19.33
C LYS A 10 -5.61 -5.29 -19.37
N ASN A 11 -5.55 -5.97 -18.21
CA ASN A 11 -5.11 -7.36 -18.10
C ASN A 11 -6.05 -8.13 -17.14
N PRO A 12 -7.36 -8.21 -17.39
CA PRO A 12 -8.33 -8.69 -16.41
C PRO A 12 -8.08 -10.15 -16.00
N ASP A 13 -7.62 -10.98 -16.94
CA ASP A 13 -7.43 -12.43 -16.77
C ASP A 13 -6.03 -12.80 -16.23
N SER A 14 -5.22 -11.82 -15.82
CA SER A 14 -3.90 -12.11 -15.28
C SER A 14 -3.99 -12.81 -13.92
N GLU A 15 -3.41 -14.01 -13.82
CA GLU A 15 -3.30 -14.76 -12.56
C GLU A 15 -2.58 -13.97 -11.45
N ALA A 16 -1.75 -12.99 -11.83
CA ALA A 16 -1.05 -12.11 -10.90
C ALA A 16 -2.01 -11.44 -9.90
N TRP A 17 -3.23 -11.09 -10.30
CA TRP A 17 -4.21 -10.45 -9.40
C TRP A 17 -4.68 -11.39 -8.29
N ALA A 18 -4.96 -12.65 -8.63
CA ALA A 18 -5.34 -13.67 -7.66
C ALA A 18 -4.16 -13.97 -6.71
N ILE A 19 -2.95 -14.09 -7.24
CA ILE A 19 -1.72 -14.31 -6.44
C ILE A 19 -1.49 -13.16 -5.46
N LEU A 20 -1.66 -11.91 -5.88
CA LEU A 20 -1.49 -10.76 -5.00
C LEU A 20 -2.52 -10.73 -3.87
N THR A 21 -3.77 -11.09 -4.16
CA THR A 21 -4.80 -11.24 -3.12
C THR A 21 -4.45 -12.39 -2.16
N ALA A 22 -3.99 -13.53 -2.66
CA ALA A 22 -3.57 -14.65 -1.80
C ALA A 22 -2.36 -14.28 -0.91
N ARG A 23 -1.46 -13.42 -1.37
CA ARG A 23 -0.37 -12.88 -0.55
C ARG A 23 -0.88 -12.01 0.59
N TRP A 24 -1.95 -11.24 0.38
CA TRP A 24 -2.61 -10.53 1.47
C TRP A 24 -3.17 -11.50 2.52
N GLU A 25 -3.85 -12.56 2.09
CA GLU A 25 -4.35 -13.59 3.01
C GLU A 25 -3.23 -14.25 3.82
N THR A 26 -2.04 -14.42 3.24
CA THR A 26 -0.86 -14.91 3.97
C THR A 26 -0.42 -13.94 5.06
N VAL A 27 -0.46 -12.62 4.79
CA VAL A 27 -0.19 -11.58 5.80
C VAL A 27 -1.21 -11.63 6.93
N LEU A 28 -2.49 -11.82 6.61
CA LEU A 28 -3.55 -11.98 7.61
C LEU A 28 -3.39 -13.24 8.44
N GLY A 29 -3.08 -14.38 7.81
CA GLY A 29 -2.83 -15.64 8.52
C GLY A 29 -1.66 -15.52 9.49
N HIS A 30 -0.58 -14.84 9.10
CA HIS A 30 0.53 -14.54 10.02
C HIS A 30 0.07 -13.70 11.22
N ALA A 31 -0.68 -12.61 10.98
CA ALA A 31 -1.18 -11.73 12.03
C ALA A 31 -2.15 -12.46 12.98
N GLN A 32 -3.07 -13.26 12.46
CA GLN A 32 -3.97 -14.11 13.24
C GLN A 32 -3.17 -15.10 14.11
N GLY A 33 -2.13 -15.72 13.55
CA GLY A 33 -1.24 -16.60 14.30
C GLY A 33 -0.53 -15.92 15.46
N VAL A 34 -0.11 -14.65 15.30
CA VAL A 34 0.45 -13.84 16.41
C VAL A 34 -0.59 -13.63 17.52
N LEU A 35 -1.82 -13.26 17.16
CA LEU A 35 -2.89 -13.04 18.14
C LEU A 35 -3.30 -14.34 18.85
N GLN A 36 -3.37 -15.45 18.12
CA GLN A 36 -3.72 -16.76 18.66
C GLN A 36 -2.68 -17.25 19.69
N ARG A 37 -1.38 -17.15 19.37
CA ARG A 37 -0.31 -17.49 20.34
C ARG A 37 -0.42 -16.70 21.63
N HIS A 38 -0.77 -15.41 21.53
CA HIS A 38 -0.98 -14.58 22.72
C HIS A 38 -2.23 -14.99 23.50
N ALA A 39 -3.33 -15.34 22.82
CA ALA A 39 -4.55 -15.83 23.47
C ALA A 39 -4.31 -17.15 24.24
N GLU A 40 -3.39 -17.98 23.75
CA GLU A 40 -2.90 -19.20 24.43
C GLU A 40 -1.95 -18.90 25.61
N GLY A 41 -1.69 -17.64 25.96
CA GLY A 41 -0.81 -17.26 27.06
C GLY A 41 0.69 -17.33 26.75
N ARG A 42 1.09 -17.51 25.48
CA ARG A 42 2.50 -17.52 25.10
C ARG A 42 3.09 -16.11 25.18
N ALA A 43 4.28 -16.00 25.75
CA ALA A 43 5.03 -14.75 25.79
C ALA A 43 5.33 -14.24 24.36
N GLY A 44 5.29 -12.92 24.18
CA GLY A 44 5.55 -12.27 22.90
C GLY A 44 5.68 -10.77 23.05
N PHE A 45 6.12 -10.09 22.00
CA PHE A 45 6.34 -8.66 22.05
C PHE A 45 5.03 -7.87 21.88
N ARG A 46 4.81 -6.89 22.77
CA ARG A 46 3.60 -6.04 22.73
C ARG A 46 3.38 -5.35 21.38
N TRP A 47 4.46 -4.89 20.73
CA TRP A 47 4.37 -4.16 19.46
C TRP A 47 4.01 -5.08 18.28
N GLU A 48 4.43 -6.34 18.28
CA GLU A 48 4.00 -7.34 17.29
C GLU A 48 2.50 -7.62 17.43
N ARG A 49 2.04 -7.81 18.66
CA ARG A 49 0.61 -8.01 18.93
C ARG A 49 -0.24 -6.84 18.47
N LEU A 50 0.21 -5.61 18.71
CA LEU A 50 -0.51 -4.41 18.28
C LEU A 50 -0.52 -4.28 16.74
N ALA A 51 0.59 -4.58 16.07
CA ALA A 51 0.66 -4.63 14.62
C ALA A 51 -0.30 -5.69 14.03
N ALA A 52 -0.29 -6.89 14.60
CA ALA A 52 -1.19 -7.97 14.22
C ALA A 52 -2.66 -7.60 14.41
N HIS A 53 -3.01 -6.93 15.52
CA HIS A 53 -4.36 -6.43 15.75
C HIS A 53 -4.80 -5.45 14.67
N HIS A 54 -3.94 -4.48 14.28
CA HIS A 54 -4.28 -3.56 13.19
C HIS A 54 -4.47 -4.28 11.85
N LEU A 55 -3.61 -5.25 11.51
CA LEU A 55 -3.73 -6.01 10.25
C LEU A 55 -5.02 -6.84 10.21
N VAL A 56 -5.37 -7.53 11.30
CA VAL A 56 -6.62 -8.32 11.38
C VAL A 56 -7.85 -7.42 11.33
N THR A 57 -7.83 -6.26 12.00
CA THR A 57 -8.92 -5.28 11.90
C THR A 57 -9.11 -4.78 10.47
N ILE A 58 -8.01 -4.51 9.75
CA ILE A 58 -8.08 -4.13 8.33
C ILE A 58 -8.67 -5.28 7.51
N GLY A 59 -8.19 -6.52 7.70
CA GLY A 59 -8.71 -7.69 6.98
C GLY A 59 -10.19 -7.98 7.23
N ARG A 60 -10.73 -7.58 8.38
CA ARG A 60 -12.16 -7.71 8.69
C ARG A 60 -13.02 -6.66 7.98
N ASP A 61 -12.52 -5.42 7.91
CA ASP A 61 -13.33 -4.27 7.49
C ASP A 61 -13.11 -3.87 6.02
N VAL A 62 -12.04 -4.35 5.39
CA VAL A 62 -11.56 -3.87 4.09
C VAL A 62 -11.47 -5.01 3.09
N GLU A 63 -12.03 -4.79 1.90
CA GLU A 63 -11.93 -5.71 0.79
C GLU A 63 -10.45 -5.96 0.39
N PRO A 64 -10.01 -7.22 0.18
CA PRO A 64 -8.59 -7.54 -0.04
C PRO A 64 -7.90 -6.77 -1.17
N TRP A 65 -8.56 -6.61 -2.32
CA TRP A 65 -7.99 -5.89 -3.45
C TRP A 65 -7.72 -4.42 -3.13
N SER A 66 -8.51 -3.80 -2.26
CA SER A 66 -8.30 -2.42 -1.81
C SER A 66 -6.98 -2.26 -1.04
N VAL A 67 -6.58 -3.26 -0.25
CA VAL A 67 -5.27 -3.31 0.42
C VAL A 67 -4.15 -3.51 -0.59
N VAL A 68 -4.27 -4.53 -1.46
CA VAL A 68 -3.30 -4.84 -2.52
C VAL A 68 -3.06 -3.61 -3.39
N LYS A 69 -4.13 -3.01 -3.90
CA LYS A 69 -4.08 -1.81 -4.73
C LYS A 69 -3.38 -0.65 -4.04
N THR A 70 -3.68 -0.43 -2.76
CA THR A 70 -3.05 0.63 -1.97
C THR A 70 -1.55 0.39 -1.85
N ALA A 71 -1.14 -0.83 -1.49
CA ALA A 71 0.27 -1.17 -1.33
C ALA A 71 1.04 -1.04 -2.65
N ILE A 72 0.52 -1.58 -3.76
CA ILE A 72 1.14 -1.47 -5.08
C ILE A 72 1.21 -0.01 -5.55
N ALA A 73 0.16 0.79 -5.32
CA ALA A 73 0.17 2.21 -5.63
C ALA A 73 1.25 3.00 -4.86
N MET A 74 1.64 2.55 -3.67
CA MET A 74 2.76 3.15 -2.94
C MET A 74 4.10 2.91 -3.65
N TYR A 75 4.36 1.69 -4.13
CA TYR A 75 5.56 1.38 -4.90
C TYR A 75 5.62 2.16 -6.22
N LEU A 76 4.48 2.28 -6.92
CA LEU A 76 4.38 3.13 -8.10
C LEU A 76 4.71 4.60 -7.80
N MET A 77 4.23 5.11 -6.67
CA MET A 77 4.55 6.48 -6.25
C MET A 77 6.02 6.64 -5.90
N GLN A 78 6.63 5.65 -5.23
CA GLN A 78 8.05 5.66 -4.90
C GLN A 78 8.92 5.70 -6.16
N ASP A 79 8.55 4.92 -7.17
CA ASP A 79 9.27 4.85 -8.44
C ASP A 79 9.14 6.15 -9.25
N GLN A 80 7.91 6.66 -9.39
CA GLN A 80 7.64 7.86 -10.20
C GLN A 80 8.02 9.16 -9.50
N ARG A 81 8.07 9.17 -8.16
CA ARG A 81 8.30 10.37 -7.34
C ARG A 81 9.19 10.03 -6.12
N PRO A 82 10.44 9.59 -6.33
CA PRO A 82 11.32 9.14 -5.26
C PRO A 82 11.57 10.23 -4.20
N THR A 83 11.63 11.50 -4.61
CA THR A 83 11.83 12.66 -3.71
C THR A 83 10.71 12.86 -2.69
N ARG A 84 9.57 12.17 -2.82
CA ARG A 84 8.48 12.20 -1.81
C ARG A 84 8.80 11.36 -0.58
N PHE A 85 9.80 10.50 -0.63
CA PHE A 85 10.20 9.65 0.49
C PHE A 85 11.65 9.94 0.83
N ALA A 86 11.87 10.56 1.98
CA ALA A 86 13.22 10.94 2.43
C ALA A 86 14.11 9.73 2.77
N SER A 87 13.50 8.57 3.04
CA SER A 87 14.19 7.32 3.36
C SER A 87 13.24 6.13 3.24
N ASP A 88 13.78 4.91 3.31
CA ASP A 88 12.99 3.68 3.38
C ASP A 88 12.05 3.66 4.60
N ALA A 89 12.50 4.19 5.73
CA ALA A 89 11.65 4.30 6.93
C ALA A 89 10.47 5.27 6.69
N ALA A 90 10.69 6.35 5.94
CA ALA A 90 9.62 7.27 5.55
C ALA A 90 8.63 6.61 4.60
N PHE A 91 9.10 5.76 3.67
CA PHE A 91 8.24 4.94 2.83
C PHE A 91 7.42 3.96 3.66
N ASP A 92 8.05 3.21 4.56
CA ASP A 92 7.38 2.23 5.44
C ASP A 92 6.26 2.89 6.26
N HIS A 93 6.53 4.09 6.80
CA HIS A 93 5.55 4.88 7.52
C HIS A 93 4.35 5.26 6.64
N GLN A 94 4.59 5.73 5.41
CA GLN A 94 3.51 6.10 4.49
C GLN A 94 2.73 4.88 3.99
N LEU A 95 3.40 3.76 3.72
CA LEU A 95 2.75 2.51 3.34
C LEU A 95 1.77 2.06 4.42
N VAL A 96 2.24 1.97 5.68
CA VAL A 96 1.40 1.58 6.82
C VAL A 96 0.29 2.59 7.05
N ARG A 97 0.57 3.90 6.96
CA ARG A 97 -0.45 4.95 7.11
C ARG A 97 -1.56 4.83 6.07
N ARG A 98 -1.22 4.57 4.80
CA ARG A 98 -2.20 4.42 3.72
C ARG A 98 -3.03 3.16 3.86
N VAL A 99 -2.42 2.04 4.22
CA VAL A 99 -3.13 0.78 4.46
C VAL A 99 -4.04 0.87 5.69
N ARG A 100 -3.56 1.42 6.82
CA ARG A 100 -4.40 1.66 8.01
C ARG A 100 -5.57 2.60 7.74
N GLY A 101 -5.39 3.57 6.85
CA GLY A 101 -6.40 4.53 6.44
C GLY A 101 -7.57 3.95 5.64
N LEU A 102 -7.53 2.67 5.27
CA LEU A 102 -8.61 1.99 4.54
C LEU A 102 -9.79 1.60 5.43
N THR A 103 -9.62 1.58 6.76
CA THR A 103 -10.71 1.33 7.72
C THR A 103 -10.88 2.52 8.67
N ASP A 104 -12.13 2.82 8.98
CA ASP A 104 -12.53 3.82 9.96
C ASP A 104 -12.28 3.36 11.40
N THR A 105 -12.23 2.04 11.64
CA THR A 105 -11.97 1.46 12.96
C THR A 105 -10.61 1.85 13.53
N ASN A 106 -9.63 2.16 12.66
CA ASN A 106 -8.31 2.63 13.08
C ASN A 106 -8.25 4.15 13.33
N ALA A 107 -9.35 4.88 13.07
CA ALA A 107 -9.45 6.31 13.27
C ALA A 107 -10.28 6.63 14.52
N GLY A 108 -9.81 7.59 15.31
CA GLY A 108 -10.63 8.31 16.26
C GLY A 108 -11.23 9.55 15.60
N ALA A 109 -12.19 10.17 16.28
CA ALA A 109 -12.69 11.48 15.93
C ALA A 109 -12.71 12.35 17.20
N TYR A 110 -12.41 13.64 17.04
CA TYR A 110 -12.65 14.63 18.09
C TYR A 110 -13.48 15.78 17.51
N TRP A 111 -14.29 16.41 18.35
CA TRP A 111 -15.05 17.58 17.96
C TRP A 111 -14.12 18.81 17.94
N ASP A 112 -14.00 19.48 16.79
CA ASP A 112 -13.27 20.74 16.68
C ASP A 112 -14.25 21.92 16.86
N HIS A 113 -14.14 22.60 18.00
CA HIS A 113 -15.00 23.74 18.34
C HIS A 113 -14.73 24.98 17.49
N GLN A 114 -13.53 25.14 16.90
CA GLN A 114 -13.22 26.28 16.05
C GLN A 114 -13.81 26.10 14.64
N GLU A 115 -13.74 24.89 14.10
CA GLU A 115 -14.27 24.58 12.76
C GLU A 115 -15.71 24.05 12.78
N GLN A 116 -16.32 23.93 13.97
CA GLN A 116 -17.68 23.41 14.18
C GLN A 116 -17.93 22.07 13.45
N ARG A 117 -16.90 21.22 13.38
CA ARG A 117 -16.97 19.91 12.71
C ARG A 117 -16.16 18.86 13.44
N SER A 118 -16.56 17.60 13.27
CA SER A 118 -15.77 16.46 13.76
C SER A 118 -14.53 16.26 12.88
N LYS A 119 -13.33 16.28 13.49
CA LYS A 119 -12.07 15.99 12.82
C LYS A 119 -11.64 14.55 13.08
N ARG A 120 -11.37 13.83 11.99
CA ARG A 120 -10.83 12.47 12.01
C ARG A 120 -9.33 12.50 12.37
N VAL A 121 -8.95 11.78 13.42
CA VAL A 121 -7.55 11.62 13.84
C VAL A 121 -7.20 10.15 13.85
N TYR A 122 -6.11 9.80 13.17
CA TYR A 122 -5.53 8.49 13.34
C TYR A 122 -4.69 8.52 14.61
N ARG A 123 -4.98 7.63 15.57
CA ARG A 123 -4.09 7.47 16.72
C ARG A 123 -2.70 7.11 16.22
N ASP A 124 -1.72 7.90 16.65
CA ASP A 124 -0.31 7.62 16.39
C ASP A 124 0.04 6.25 16.98
N ILE A 125 0.76 5.47 16.18
CA ILE A 125 1.25 4.16 16.59
C ILE A 125 2.76 4.23 16.77
N PRO A 126 3.34 3.52 17.75
CA PRO A 126 4.78 3.54 17.98
C PRO A 126 5.58 3.13 16.74
N PRO A 127 6.79 3.68 16.50
CA PRO A 127 7.63 3.33 15.34
C PRO A 127 7.87 1.83 15.16
N ARG A 128 8.06 1.08 16.25
CA ARG A 128 8.21 -0.39 16.18
C ARG A 128 6.96 -1.12 15.69
N VAL A 129 5.77 -0.58 15.95
CA VAL A 129 4.50 -1.13 15.44
C VAL A 129 4.41 -0.90 13.94
N ILE A 130 4.83 0.29 13.47
CA ILE A 130 4.90 0.60 12.03
C ILE A 130 5.84 -0.37 11.34
N GLN A 131 7.06 -0.57 11.87
CA GLN A 131 8.01 -1.51 11.31
C GLN A 131 7.46 -2.95 11.25
N ALA A 132 6.79 -3.39 12.32
CA ALA A 132 6.18 -4.71 12.39
C ALA A 132 4.98 -4.90 11.43
N MET A 133 4.28 -3.83 11.08
CA MET A 133 3.26 -3.86 10.02
C MET A 133 3.87 -3.79 8.63
N ALA A 134 4.90 -2.95 8.44
CA ALA A 134 5.54 -2.72 7.14
C ALA A 134 6.26 -3.97 6.64
N GLN A 135 6.93 -4.72 7.52
CA GLN A 135 7.72 -5.89 7.13
C GLN A 135 6.91 -6.96 6.38
N PRO A 136 5.76 -7.47 6.87
CA PRO A 136 4.96 -8.44 6.12
C PRO A 136 4.31 -7.84 4.86
N LEU A 137 3.94 -6.55 4.87
CA LEU A 137 3.42 -5.86 3.68
C LEU A 137 4.48 -5.76 2.57
N LYS A 138 5.73 -5.45 2.92
CA LYS A 138 6.85 -5.40 1.98
C LYS A 138 7.20 -6.80 1.46
N ALA A 139 7.17 -7.81 2.32
CA ALA A 139 7.39 -9.19 1.90
C ALA A 139 6.33 -9.63 0.87
N ALA A 140 5.06 -9.26 1.07
CA ALA A 140 3.98 -9.58 0.14
C ALA A 140 4.06 -8.78 -1.17
N PHE A 141 4.28 -7.47 -1.09
CA PHE A 141 4.02 -6.54 -2.20
C PHE A 141 5.25 -5.84 -2.76
N GLY A 142 6.42 -5.96 -2.13
CA GLY A 142 7.65 -5.29 -2.56
C GLY A 142 8.08 -5.66 -3.97
N ALA A 143 8.39 -6.94 -4.19
CA ALA A 143 8.82 -7.40 -5.51
C ALA A 143 7.74 -7.14 -6.59
N PRO A 144 6.46 -7.54 -6.43
CA PRO A 144 5.44 -7.24 -7.43
C PRO A 144 5.22 -5.74 -7.67
N GLY A 145 5.28 -4.91 -6.62
CA GLY A 145 5.12 -3.46 -6.72
C GLY A 145 6.23 -2.83 -7.53
N LEU A 146 7.49 -3.22 -7.29
CA LEU A 146 8.64 -2.76 -8.05
C LEU A 146 8.60 -3.24 -9.51
N THR A 147 8.22 -4.51 -9.75
CA THR A 147 8.06 -5.03 -11.11
C THR A 147 6.99 -4.29 -11.88
N LEU A 148 5.84 -4.00 -11.25
CA LEU A 148 4.77 -3.24 -11.90
C LEU A 148 5.22 -1.81 -12.20
N ALA A 149 5.92 -1.17 -11.26
CA ALA A 149 6.45 0.16 -11.45
C ALA A 149 7.45 0.25 -12.61
N ALA A 150 8.34 -0.74 -12.74
CA ALA A 150 9.26 -0.83 -13.88
C ALA A 150 8.50 -0.93 -15.21
N LYS A 151 7.46 -1.78 -15.28
CA LYS A 151 6.62 -1.90 -16.49
C LYS A 151 5.87 -0.62 -16.83
N GLU A 152 5.36 0.10 -15.83
CA GLU A 152 4.72 1.41 -16.03
C GLU A 152 5.72 2.43 -16.58
N ARG A 153 6.92 2.50 -16.02
CA ARG A 153 7.99 3.39 -16.51
C ARG A 153 8.34 3.08 -17.96
N GLU A 154 8.55 1.80 -18.30
CA GLU A 154 8.84 1.38 -19.67
C GLU A 154 7.74 1.79 -20.67
N GLU A 155 6.46 1.68 -20.28
CA GLU A 155 5.34 2.12 -21.14
C GLU A 155 5.30 3.64 -21.29
N ILE A 156 5.55 4.39 -20.22
CA ILE A 156 5.61 5.85 -20.25
C ILE A 156 6.77 6.32 -21.14
N ASP A 157 7.94 5.70 -21.02
CA ASP A 157 9.13 6.05 -21.79
C ASP A 157 8.90 5.79 -23.28
N LYS A 158 8.31 4.64 -23.64
CA LYS A 158 7.94 4.32 -25.03
C LYS A 158 6.94 5.33 -25.61
N ALA A 159 5.90 5.67 -24.85
CA ALA A 159 4.91 6.65 -25.29
C ALA A 159 5.52 8.06 -25.47
N ASN A 160 6.45 8.45 -24.61
CA ASN A 160 7.17 9.72 -24.74
C ASN A 160 8.10 9.72 -25.95
N GLU A 161 8.78 8.61 -26.23
CA GLU A 161 9.64 8.47 -27.39
C GLU A 161 8.85 8.54 -28.70
N GLU A 162 7.70 7.86 -28.76
CA GLU A 162 6.80 7.90 -29.92
C GLU A 162 6.26 9.31 -30.17
N ARG A 163 5.87 10.03 -29.11
CA ARG A 163 5.46 11.44 -29.22
C ARG A 163 6.59 12.35 -29.72
N ARG A 164 7.82 12.16 -29.24
CA ARG A 164 9.00 12.91 -29.73
C ARG A 164 9.29 12.59 -31.20
N ARG A 165 9.22 11.32 -31.59
CA ARG A 165 9.39 10.90 -32.99
C ARG A 165 8.35 11.55 -33.91
N LEU A 166 7.08 11.56 -33.50
CA LEU A 166 6.00 12.21 -34.26
C LEU A 166 6.23 13.73 -34.36
N ALA A 167 6.56 14.41 -33.25
CA ALA A 167 6.83 15.84 -33.24
C ALA A 167 7.97 16.21 -34.22
N ASN A 168 9.09 15.48 -34.17
CA ASN A 168 10.22 15.69 -35.07
C ASN A 168 9.84 15.43 -36.55
N ALA A 169 9.02 14.42 -36.82
CA ALA A 169 8.56 14.12 -38.18
C ALA A 169 7.64 15.22 -38.72
N LEU A 170 6.79 15.81 -37.87
CA LEU A 170 5.92 16.94 -38.24
C LEU A 170 6.72 18.23 -38.48
N GLU A 171 7.76 18.51 -37.69
CA GLU A 171 8.67 19.64 -37.91
C GLU A 171 9.39 19.54 -39.27
N GLY A 172 9.74 18.33 -39.70
CA GLY A 172 10.37 18.09 -41.01
C GLY A 172 9.44 18.22 -42.22
N LEU A 173 8.14 18.46 -42.02
CA LEU A 173 7.17 18.73 -43.09
C LEU A 173 6.98 20.23 -43.38
N ALA A 174 7.57 21.12 -42.56
CA ALA A 174 7.53 22.57 -42.72
C ALA A 174 8.74 23.07 -43.50
#